data_AF-A0A2S9FZH4-F1
#
_entry.id   AF-A0A2S9FZH4-F1
#
_cell.length_a   1.000
_cell.length_b   1.000
_cell.length_c   1.000
_cell.angle_alpha   90.00
_cell.angle_beta   90.00
_cell.angle_gamma   90.00
#
_symmetry.space_group_name_H-M   'P 1'
#
loop_
_entity.id
_entity.type
_entity.pdbx_description
1 polymer ?
#
loop_
_entity_poly.entity_id
_entity_poly.type
_entity_poly.pdbx_seq_one_letter_code
_entity_poly.pdbx_strand_id
1 'polypeptide(L)' 'TSVTIHLQGPDVEGRFQRALDAGATVVNPLEDQFWGDRYGVVRDPFGHQWSLAETVKEVDMNELLAQMGNQA' A
#
# COMPACT_ATOMS: atom_id res chain seq x y z
N THR A 1 8.95 -18.22 -10.74
CA THR A 1 8.32 -18.09 -9.41
C THR A 1 8.11 -16.63 -9.13
N SER A 2 6.90 -16.19 -8.78
CA SER A 2 6.64 -14.81 -8.35
C SER A 2 6.89 -14.65 -6.85
N VAL A 3 7.01 -13.39 -6.41
CA VAL A 3 7.17 -13.02 -4.99
C VAL A 3 6.29 -11.83 -4.66
N THR A 4 6.08 -11.60 -3.38
CA THR A 4 5.42 -10.39 -2.86
C THR A 4 6.45 -9.58 -2.09
N ILE A 5 6.48 -8.28 -2.38
CA ILE A 5 7.44 -7.33 -1.81
C ILE A 5 6.65 -6.20 -1.17
N HIS A 6 7.03 -5.83 0.06
CA HIS A 6 6.49 -4.67 0.74
C HIS A 6 7.57 -3.58 0.81
N LEU A 7 7.27 -2.39 0.29
CA LEU A 7 8.14 -1.22 0.35
C LEU A 7 7.45 -0.08 1.10
N GLN A 8 7.98 0.24 2.28
CA GLN A 8 7.61 1.40 3.08
C GLN A 8 8.60 2.53 2.83
N GLY A 9 8.13 3.77 2.68
CA GLY A 9 9.00 4.92 2.48
C GLY A 9 8.27 6.15 1.95
N PRO A 10 8.96 7.26 1.69
CA PRO A 10 8.36 8.47 1.13
C PRO A 10 8.02 8.31 -0.35
N ASP A 11 7.21 9.23 -0.90
CA ASP A 11 6.84 9.32 -2.32
C ASP A 11 6.13 8.03 -2.81
N VAL A 12 5.11 7.58 -2.08
CA VAL A 12 4.33 6.40 -2.50
C VAL A 12 3.59 6.63 -3.80
N GLU A 13 3.09 7.84 -4.03
CA GLU A 13 2.37 8.21 -5.27
C GLU A 13 3.29 8.13 -6.49
N GLY A 14 4.49 8.71 -6.41
CA GLY A 14 5.47 8.64 -7.50
C GLY A 14 5.93 7.21 -7.79
N ARG A 15 6.18 6.42 -6.74
CA ARG A 15 6.54 5.00 -6.89
C ARG A 15 5.40 4.17 -7.50
N PHE A 16 4.16 4.43 -7.10
CA PHE A 16 2.97 3.76 -7.63
C PHE A 16 2.78 4.09 -9.11
N GLN A 17 2.81 5.38 -9.48
CA GLN A 17 2.70 5.81 -10.86
C GLN A 17 3.82 5.23 -11.73
N ARG A 18 5.07 5.24 -11.24
CA ARG A 18 6.21 4.65 -11.94
C ARG A 18 6.01 3.16 -12.23
N ALA A 19 5.39 2.42 -11.31
CA ALA A 19 5.08 1.01 -11.55
C ALA A 19 4.03 0.84 -12.66
N LEU A 20 2.98 1.68 -12.66
CA LEU A 20 1.97 1.67 -13.72
C LEU A 20 2.58 2.02 -15.09
N ASP A 21 3.42 3.05 -15.15
CA ASP A 21 4.12 3.45 -16.37
C ASP A 21 5.04 2.33 -16.91
N ALA A 22 5.56 1.47 -16.02
CA ALA A 22 6.35 0.29 -16.38
C ALA A 22 5.50 -0.94 -16.75
N GLY A 23 4.16 -0.81 -16.81
CA GLY A 23 3.23 -1.86 -17.21
C GLY A 23 2.66 -2.69 -16.06
N ALA A 24 2.82 -2.26 -14.81
CA ALA A 24 2.13 -2.89 -13.70
C ALA A 24 0.63 -2.60 -13.74
N THR A 25 -0.17 -3.51 -13.19
CA THR A 25 -1.62 -3.36 -13.04
C THR A 25 -1.99 -3.17 -11.58
N VAL A 26 -3.04 -2.38 -11.33
CA VAL A 26 -3.56 -2.16 -9.97
C VAL A 26 -4.23 -3.43 -9.47
N VAL A 27 -3.81 -3.89 -8.29
CA VAL A 27 -4.46 -4.98 -7.53
C VAL A 27 -5.32 -4.40 -6.41
N ASN A 28 -4.77 -3.43 -5.68
CA ASN A 28 -5.47 -2.62 -4.69
C ASN A 28 -5.15 -1.14 -4.96
N PRO A 29 -6.15 -0.26 -5.11
CA PRO A 29 -5.90 1.16 -5.34
C PRO A 29 -5.08 1.77 -4.21
N LEU A 30 -4.33 2.83 -4.55
CA LEU A 30 -3.57 3.60 -3.59
C LEU A 30 -4.52 4.52 -2.82
N GLU A 31 -4.76 4.21 -1.55
CA GLU A 31 -5.76 4.91 -0.73
C GLU A 31 -5.24 5.14 0.69
N ASP A 32 -5.77 6.17 1.35
CA ASP A 32 -5.51 6.44 2.77
C ASP A 32 -6.21 5.39 3.61
N GLN A 33 -5.45 4.72 4.46
CA GLN A 33 -5.92 3.65 5.31
C GLN A 33 -6.12 4.15 6.73
N PHE A 34 -7.04 3.49 7.44
CA PHE A 34 -7.39 3.90 8.80
C PHE A 34 -6.21 3.77 9.79
N TRP A 35 -5.21 2.96 9.46
CA TRP A 35 -3.95 2.83 10.20
C TRP A 35 -2.89 3.89 9.87
N GLY A 36 -3.24 4.91 9.08
CA GLY A 36 -2.42 6.11 8.90
C GLY A 36 -1.46 6.09 7.71
N ASP A 37 -1.38 4.98 6.98
CA ASP A 37 -0.61 4.88 5.76
C ASP A 37 -1.47 5.19 4.53
N ARG A 38 -0.89 5.84 3.53
CA ARG A 38 -1.35 5.73 2.14
C ARG A 38 -0.76 4.44 1.57
N TYR A 39 -1.61 3.48 1.23
CA TYR A 39 -1.23 2.11 0.89
C TYR A 39 -1.92 1.63 -0.39
N GLY A 40 -1.19 0.91 -1.23
CA GLY A 40 -1.70 0.32 -2.46
C GLY A 40 -0.91 -0.92 -2.87
N VAL A 41 -1.47 -1.71 -3.79
CA VAL A 41 -0.82 -2.91 -4.32
C VAL A 41 -0.90 -2.91 -5.84
N VAL A 42 0.24 -3.13 -6.49
CA VAL A 42 0.31 -3.37 -7.94
C VAL A 42 0.91 -4.74 -8.23
N ARG A 43 0.61 -5.29 -9.40
CA ARG A 43 1.24 -6.49 -9.94
C ARG A 43 2.03 -6.13 -11.19
N ASP A 44 3.32 -6.45 -11.19
CA ASP A 44 4.18 -6.17 -12.35
C ASP A 44 3.98 -7.20 -13.49
N PRO A 45 4.51 -6.94 -14.70
CA PRO A 45 4.39 -7.85 -15.85
C PRO A 45 4.99 -9.25 -15.65
N PHE A 46 5.91 -9.41 -14.69
CA PHE A 46 6.53 -10.70 -14.36
C PHE A 46 5.72 -11.48 -13.31
N GLY A 47 4.67 -10.85 -12.78
CA GLY A 47 3.72 -11.43 -11.85
C GLY A 47 4.07 -11.23 -10.38
N HIS A 48 5.06 -10.41 -10.04
CA HIS A 48 5.34 -10.05 -8.64
C HIS A 48 4.31 -9.03 -8.14
N GLN A 49 3.97 -9.13 -6.86
CA GLN A 49 3.13 -8.13 -6.19
C GLN A 49 3.99 -7.17 -5.38
N TRP A 50 3.70 -5.89 -5.51
CA TRP A 50 4.36 -4.81 -4.81
C TRP A 50 3.33 -4.07 -3.95
N SER A 51 3.43 -4.26 -2.64
CA SER A 51 2.75 -3.43 -1.65
C SER A 51 3.59 -2.19 -1.43
N LEU A 52 3.01 -1.01 -1.68
CA LEU A 52 3.67 0.27 -1.54
C LEU A 52 2.96 1.07 -0.45
N ALA A 53 3.73 1.60 0.49
CA ALA A 53 3.23 2.31 1.64
C ALA A 53 4.04 3.59 1.90
N GLU A 54 3.36 4.59 2.45
CA GLU A 54 3.92 5.78 3.09
C GLU A 54 3.04 6.18 4.27
N THR A 55 3.64 6.42 5.43
CA THR A 55 2.92 6.95 6.59
C THR A 55 2.58 8.42 6.36
N VAL A 56 1.30 8.72 6.20
CA VAL A 56 0.77 10.07 5.97
C VAL A 56 0.12 10.67 7.22
N LYS A 57 -0.25 9.84 8.19
CA LYS A 57 -0.82 10.24 9.47
C LYS A 57 -0.35 9.32 10.58
N GLU A 58 0.12 9.88 11.69
CA GLU A 58 0.31 9.12 12.93
C GLU A 58 -1.04 8.83 13.58
N VAL A 59 -1.25 7.59 13.99
CA VAL A 59 -2.49 7.13 14.64
C VAL A 59 -2.16 6.53 15.99
N ASP A 60 -3.00 6.83 17.00
CA ASP A 60 -2.84 6.24 18.32
C ASP A 60 -3.19 4.75 18.29
N MET A 61 -2.36 3.92 18.92
CA MET A 61 -2.54 2.47 18.90
C MET A 61 -3.85 2.00 19.57
N ASN A 62 -4.37 2.73 20.57
CA ASN A 62 -5.64 2.37 21.19
C ASN A 62 -6.81 2.66 20.23
N GLU A 63 -6.75 3.79 19.51
CA GLU A 63 -7.73 4.13 18.49
C GLU A 63 -7.72 3.12 17.34
N LEU A 64 -6.53 2.72 16.88
CA LEU A 64 -6.34 1.73 15.83
C LEU A 64 -6.93 0.36 16.23
N LEU A 65 -6.64 -0.12 17.45
CA LEU A 65 -7.20 -1.37 17.97
C LEU A 65 -8.73 -1.33 18.06
N ALA A 66 -9.31 -0.20 18.48
CA ALA A 66 -10.76 -0.02 18.52
C ALA A 66 -11.39 -0.08 17.11
N GLN A 67 -10.73 0.48 16.10
CA GLN A 67 -11.21 0.45 14.72
C GLN A 67 -11.08 -0.95 14.08
N MET A 68 -10.01 -1.70 14.38
CA MET A 68 -9.85 -3.09 13.90
C MET A 68 -10.93 -4.03 14.45
N GLY A 69 -11.37 -3.84 15.70
CA GLY A 69 -12.47 -4.63 16.29
C GLY A 69 -13.83 -4.41 15.64
N ASN A 70 -14.02 -3.29 14.92
CA ASN A 70 -15.25 -2.97 14.21
C ASN A 70 -15.30 -3.48 12.75
N GLN A 71 -14.25 -4.16 12.28
CA GLN A 71 -14.16 -4.71 10.92
C GLN A 71 -14.29 -6.25 10.83
N ALA A 72 -14.82 -6.89 11.88
CA ALA A 72 -15.10 -8.34 11.93
C ALA A 72 -16.56 -8.67 11.57
#